data_AF-A0A518H9S6-F1
#
_entry.id   AF-A0A518H9S6-F1
#
_cell.length_a   1.000
_cell.length_b   1.000
_cell.length_c   1.000
_cell.angle_alpha   90.00
_cell.angle_beta   90.00
_cell.angle_gamma   90.00
#
_symmetry.space_group_name_H-M   'P 1'
#
loop_
_entity.id
_entity.type
_entity.pdbx_description
1 polymer ?
#
loop_
_entity_poly.entity_id
_entity_poly.type
_entity_poly.pdbx_seq_one_letter_code
_entity_poly.pdbx_strand_id
1 'polypeptide(L)'
;MSSRRAQKDARKRPHTKNIPSLSPIPYPADQAQIAEAAHRAVCEVTGTDGFGKCLAYAVAGYALLGDAGYMIQAGTLTIVADPSNPAGAGLIRMDASNGGFDRGEYHAWLARQVGHRVEVVDLAARHYRRYVNEVNPVSDAITLPGGGALWVIDRTEDRIRWTRPGEPPTFVWTEDGHAEGLAYFMPDVEACLSAWSVVARDPMFHHLRESARRHMAALTPDSLHVA
;
A
#
# COMPACT_ATOMS: atom_id res chain seq x y z
N MET A 1 55.32 -43.66 -7.29
CA MET A 1 55.37 -42.36 -6.59
C MET A 1 54.58 -41.34 -7.41
N SER A 2 53.29 -41.15 -7.13
CA SER A 2 52.47 -40.15 -7.81
C SER A 2 51.76 -39.30 -6.75
N SER A 3 52.22 -38.06 -6.62
CA SER A 3 51.85 -37.09 -5.59
C SER A 3 50.62 -36.29 -6.04
N ARG A 4 49.53 -36.41 -5.29
CA ARG A 4 48.29 -35.63 -5.46
C ARG A 4 48.53 -34.19 -5.02
N ARG A 5 48.42 -33.24 -5.95
CA ARG A 5 48.44 -31.80 -5.68
C ARG A 5 47.00 -31.34 -5.42
N ALA A 6 46.66 -31.09 -4.16
CA ALA A 6 45.42 -30.47 -3.74
C ALA A 6 45.45 -28.97 -4.07
N GLN A 7 44.62 -28.55 -5.03
CA GLN A 7 44.45 -27.16 -5.41
C GLN A 7 43.41 -26.52 -4.48
N LYS A 8 43.88 -25.64 -3.61
CA LYS A 8 43.11 -25.00 -2.54
C LYS A 8 42.51 -23.71 -3.08
N ASP A 9 41.35 -23.79 -3.73
CA ASP A 9 40.61 -22.62 -4.20
C ASP A 9 40.07 -21.82 -3.01
N ALA A 10 40.81 -20.79 -2.64
CA ALA A 10 40.38 -19.77 -1.69
C ALA A 10 39.21 -18.98 -2.32
N ARG A 11 37.98 -19.44 -2.07
CA ARG A 11 36.76 -18.68 -2.35
C ARG A 11 36.84 -17.34 -1.62
N LYS A 12 37.19 -16.28 -2.35
CA LYS A 12 37.07 -14.89 -1.90
C LYS A 12 35.63 -14.68 -1.46
N ARG A 13 35.40 -14.52 -0.15
CA ARG A 13 34.08 -14.17 0.37
C ARG A 13 33.68 -12.85 -0.29
N PRO A 14 32.49 -12.76 -0.91
CA PRO A 14 32.05 -11.52 -1.53
C PRO A 14 32.06 -10.44 -0.45
N HIS A 15 32.72 -9.31 -0.75
CA HIS A 15 32.65 -8.12 0.09
C HIS A 15 31.17 -7.77 0.26
N THR A 16 30.64 -8.03 1.45
CA THR A 16 29.35 -7.52 1.89
C THR A 16 29.47 -6.00 1.85
N LYS A 17 28.93 -5.39 0.79
CA LYS A 17 28.79 -3.94 0.72
C LYS A 17 28.05 -3.50 1.97
N ASN A 18 28.59 -2.52 2.69
CA ASN A 18 27.90 -1.89 3.82
C ASN A 18 26.53 -1.43 3.32
N ILE A 19 25.49 -2.14 3.71
CA ILE A 19 24.11 -1.71 3.49
C ILE A 19 23.94 -0.49 4.38
N PRO A 20 23.55 0.68 3.84
CA PRO A 20 23.26 1.85 4.65
C PRO A 20 22.30 1.46 5.78
N SER A 21 22.64 1.84 7.01
CA SER A 21 21.75 1.64 8.14
C SER A 21 20.43 2.35 7.82
N LEU A 22 19.34 1.59 7.68
CA LEU A 22 18.02 2.17 7.48
C LEU A 22 17.66 3.02 8.71
N SER A 23 16.96 4.13 8.48
CA SER A 23 16.42 4.94 9.57
C SER A 23 15.47 4.11 10.44
N PRO A 24 15.49 4.30 11.77
CA PRO A 24 14.62 3.58 12.69
C PRO A 24 13.14 3.76 12.35
N ILE A 25 12.31 2.79 12.75
CA ILE A 25 10.85 2.84 12.59
C ILE A 25 10.31 4.08 13.34
N PRO A 26 9.43 4.88 12.72
CA PRO A 26 8.74 5.96 13.44
C PRO A 26 7.96 5.42 14.64
N TYR A 27 7.93 6.18 15.74
CA TYR A 27 7.15 5.82 16.91
C TYR A 27 5.65 5.86 16.61
N PRO A 28 4.79 5.15 17.35
CA PRO A 28 3.34 5.13 17.08
C PRO A 28 2.68 6.51 17.01
N ALA A 29 3.14 7.48 17.80
CA ALA A 29 2.66 8.87 17.73
C ALA A 29 2.97 9.51 16.36
N ASP A 30 4.17 9.27 15.83
CA ASP A 30 4.58 9.74 14.51
C ASP A 30 3.74 9.08 13.41
N GLN A 31 3.40 7.79 13.56
CA GLN A 31 2.59 7.05 12.58
C GLN A 31 1.19 7.68 12.41
N ALA A 32 0.54 8.05 13.52
CA ALA A 32 -0.76 8.72 13.48
C ALA A 32 -0.68 10.12 12.84
N GLN A 33 0.37 10.88 13.14
CA GLN A 33 0.61 12.18 12.51
C GLN A 33 0.88 12.06 11.01
N ILE A 34 1.67 11.06 10.59
CA ILE A 34 1.92 10.75 9.17
C ILE A 34 0.60 10.42 8.46
N ALA A 35 -0.22 9.55 9.04
CA ALA A 35 -1.49 9.16 8.46
C ALA A 35 -2.46 10.35 8.34
N GLU A 36 -2.49 11.24 9.33
CA GLU A 36 -3.30 12.44 9.31
C GLU A 36 -2.78 13.48 8.30
N ALA A 37 -1.46 13.70 8.24
CA ALA A 37 -0.84 14.59 7.25
C ALA A 37 -1.14 14.12 5.81
N ALA A 38 -0.99 12.81 5.56
CA ALA A 38 -1.31 12.22 4.27
C ALA A 38 -2.79 12.39 3.91
N HIS A 39 -3.70 12.15 4.86
CA HIS A 39 -5.13 12.34 4.65
C HIS A 39 -5.48 13.78 4.28
N ARG A 40 -4.98 14.76 5.04
CA ARG A 40 -5.22 16.19 4.75
C ARG A 40 -4.71 16.58 3.37
N ALA A 41 -3.52 16.10 3.01
CA ALA A 41 -2.94 16.35 1.69
C ALA A 41 -3.77 15.75 0.56
N VAL A 42 -4.25 14.50 0.72
CA VAL A 42 -5.12 13.85 -0.27
C VAL A 42 -6.44 14.60 -0.39
N CYS A 43 -7.08 14.98 0.72
CA CYS A 43 -8.34 15.73 0.69
C CYS A 43 -8.19 17.08 0.01
N GLU A 44 -7.12 17.83 0.33
CA GLU A 44 -6.82 19.12 -0.27
C GLU A 44 -6.58 19.02 -1.78
N VAL A 45 -5.70 18.12 -2.23
CA VAL A 45 -5.29 18.05 -3.63
C VAL A 45 -6.38 17.45 -4.52
N THR A 46 -7.16 16.51 -3.99
CA THR A 46 -8.24 15.87 -4.77
C THR A 46 -9.58 16.60 -4.68
N GLY A 47 -9.77 17.47 -3.69
CA GLY A 47 -11.06 18.11 -3.41
C GLY A 47 -12.14 17.12 -2.95
N THR A 48 -11.75 15.94 -2.44
CA THR A 48 -12.65 14.87 -1.97
C THR A 48 -12.30 14.43 -0.55
N ASP A 49 -12.98 13.42 0.00
CA ASP A 49 -12.60 12.77 1.26
C ASP A 49 -11.46 11.72 1.10
N GLY A 50 -10.94 11.57 -0.12
CA GLY A 50 -9.92 10.60 -0.48
C GLY A 50 -10.42 9.18 -0.69
N PHE A 51 -11.73 8.91 -0.63
CA PHE A 51 -12.26 7.59 -0.93
C PHE A 51 -11.89 7.18 -2.37
N GLY A 52 -11.40 5.95 -2.55
CA GLY A 52 -10.93 5.44 -3.84
C GLY A 52 -9.62 6.06 -4.35
N LYS A 53 -8.85 6.76 -3.49
CA LYS A 53 -7.57 7.42 -3.86
C LYS A 53 -6.34 6.71 -3.28
N CYS A 54 -6.32 5.38 -3.26
CA CYS A 54 -5.23 4.58 -2.66
C CYS A 54 -3.83 4.98 -3.15
N LEU A 55 -3.65 5.22 -4.46
CA LEU A 55 -2.37 5.68 -5.00
C LEU A 55 -1.97 7.07 -4.48
N ALA A 56 -2.92 7.99 -4.31
CA ALA A 56 -2.65 9.30 -3.73
C ALA A 56 -2.17 9.17 -2.27
N TYR A 57 -2.80 8.31 -1.47
CA TYR A 57 -2.32 8.00 -0.11
C TYR A 57 -0.90 7.43 -0.11
N ALA A 58 -0.61 6.47 -0.99
CA ALA A 58 0.73 5.88 -1.10
C ALA A 58 1.78 6.93 -1.49
N VAL A 59 1.46 7.84 -2.42
CA VAL A 59 2.37 8.95 -2.80
C VAL A 59 2.57 9.95 -1.68
N ALA A 60 1.50 10.35 -0.99
CA ALA A 60 1.59 11.25 0.15
C ALA A 60 2.47 10.65 1.25
N GLY A 61 2.28 9.36 1.56
CA GLY A 61 3.14 8.65 2.51
C GLY A 61 4.58 8.51 2.02
N TYR A 62 4.81 8.23 0.73
CA TYR A 62 6.17 8.18 0.16
C TYR A 62 6.90 9.52 0.32
N ALA A 63 6.18 10.64 0.22
CA ALA A 63 6.75 11.97 0.45
C ALA A 63 7.34 12.15 1.86
N LEU A 64 6.76 11.44 2.83
CA LEU A 64 7.06 11.51 4.26
C LEU A 64 8.01 10.40 4.74
N LEU A 65 7.99 9.25 4.06
CA LEU A 65 8.66 8.02 4.50
C LEU A 65 9.72 7.49 3.51
N GLY A 66 9.86 8.08 2.33
CA GLY A 66 10.77 7.61 1.29
C GLY A 66 12.23 7.54 1.75
N ASP A 67 12.69 8.51 2.54
CA ASP A 67 14.06 8.53 3.08
C ASP A 67 14.31 7.42 4.12
N ALA A 68 13.24 6.86 4.71
CA ALA A 68 13.30 5.71 5.60
C ALA A 68 13.25 4.36 4.84
N GLY A 69 13.33 4.40 3.51
CA GLY A 69 13.40 3.23 2.63
C GLY A 69 12.04 2.65 2.23
N TYR A 70 10.94 3.32 2.54
CA TYR A 70 9.61 2.92 2.07
C TYR A 70 9.42 3.23 0.59
N MET A 71 8.89 2.26 -0.14
CA MET A 71 8.60 2.36 -1.57
C MET A 71 7.12 2.15 -1.81
N ILE A 72 6.56 2.86 -2.80
CA ILE A 72 5.21 2.60 -3.29
C ILE A 72 5.16 1.19 -3.87
N GLN A 73 4.20 0.40 -3.38
CA GLN A 73 3.79 -0.88 -3.90
C GLN A 73 2.35 -0.78 -4.40
N ALA A 74 1.99 -1.64 -5.34
CA ALA A 74 0.62 -1.83 -5.79
C ALA A 74 0.37 -3.29 -6.12
N GLY A 75 -0.88 -3.72 -6.01
CA GLY A 75 -1.26 -5.10 -6.28
C GLY A 75 -2.59 -5.45 -5.63
N THR A 76 -2.71 -6.71 -5.21
CA THR A 76 -3.94 -7.23 -4.64
C THR A 76 -4.04 -6.90 -3.15
N LEU A 77 -5.19 -6.37 -2.74
CA LEU A 77 -5.58 -6.21 -1.34
C LEU A 77 -6.80 -7.08 -1.05
N THR A 78 -6.69 -7.95 -0.06
CA THR A 78 -7.83 -8.69 0.51
C THR A 78 -8.17 -8.13 1.89
N ILE A 79 -9.42 -7.73 2.10
CA ILE A 79 -9.96 -7.21 3.36
C ILE A 79 -10.89 -8.26 3.97
N VAL A 80 -10.68 -8.58 5.24
CA VAL A 80 -11.60 -9.40 6.04
C VAL A 80 -12.69 -8.50 6.63
N ALA A 81 -13.83 -8.43 5.94
CA ALA A 81 -14.99 -7.64 6.35
C ALA A 81 -15.83 -8.31 7.44
N ASP A 82 -15.85 -9.66 7.43
CA ASP A 82 -16.54 -10.50 8.41
C ASP A 82 -15.60 -11.58 8.97
N PRO A 83 -15.05 -11.39 10.18
CA PRO A 83 -14.15 -12.37 10.79
C PRO A 83 -14.88 -13.65 11.26
N SER A 84 -16.21 -13.66 11.33
CA SER A 84 -16.99 -14.86 11.67
C SER A 84 -17.15 -15.81 10.47
N ASN A 85 -16.87 -15.33 9.25
CA ASN A 85 -16.89 -16.10 8.01
C ASN A 85 -15.62 -15.89 7.16
N PRO A 86 -14.42 -16.22 7.69
CA PRO A 86 -13.15 -15.91 7.03
C PRO A 86 -12.84 -16.83 5.83
N ALA A 87 -13.54 -17.95 5.69
CA ALA A 87 -13.35 -18.93 4.62
C ALA A 87 -14.35 -18.79 3.45
N GLY A 88 -15.26 -17.80 3.52
CA GLY A 88 -16.35 -17.62 2.56
C GLY A 88 -16.58 -16.16 2.16
N ALA A 89 -17.85 -15.75 2.14
CA ALA A 89 -18.32 -14.41 1.74
C ALA A 89 -17.93 -13.26 2.69
N GLY A 90 -16.99 -13.47 3.62
CA GLY A 90 -16.52 -12.42 4.53
C GLY A 90 -15.35 -11.59 3.98
N LEU A 91 -14.88 -11.88 2.76
CA LEU A 91 -13.68 -11.29 2.17
C LEU A 91 -14.01 -10.43 0.95
N ILE A 92 -13.50 -9.21 0.92
CA ILE A 92 -13.46 -8.39 -0.30
C ILE A 92 -12.05 -8.32 -0.82
N ARG A 93 -11.89 -8.40 -2.15
CA ARG A 93 -10.59 -8.41 -2.81
C ARG A 93 -10.58 -7.42 -3.97
N MET A 94 -9.59 -6.53 -3.96
CA MET A 94 -9.13 -5.79 -5.14
C MET A 94 -8.09 -6.66 -5.82
N ASP A 95 -8.41 -7.29 -6.95
CA ASP A 95 -7.54 -8.30 -7.54
C ASP A 95 -6.75 -7.79 -8.74
N ALA A 96 -5.45 -7.54 -8.55
CA ALA A 96 -4.58 -7.02 -9.61
C ALA A 96 -4.45 -7.96 -10.81
N SER A 97 -4.62 -9.28 -10.62
CA SER A 97 -4.67 -10.22 -11.75
C SER A 97 -5.90 -10.05 -12.64
N ASN A 98 -6.95 -9.38 -12.18
CA ASN A 98 -8.13 -9.05 -12.99
C ASN A 98 -7.91 -7.78 -13.82
N GLY A 99 -6.74 -7.69 -14.45
CA GLY A 99 -6.23 -6.58 -15.28
C GLY A 99 -6.01 -5.25 -14.55
N GLY A 100 -5.76 -5.34 -13.24
CA GLY A 100 -4.96 -4.40 -12.46
C GLY A 100 -5.26 -2.93 -12.71
N PHE A 101 -4.19 -2.20 -13.05
CA PHE A 101 -4.24 -0.73 -13.13
C PHE A 101 -5.23 -0.21 -14.18
N ASP A 102 -5.30 -0.86 -15.35
CA ASP A 102 -6.18 -0.45 -16.47
C ASP A 102 -7.66 -0.55 -16.11
N ARG A 103 -7.98 -1.42 -15.15
CA ARG A 103 -9.36 -1.72 -14.73
C ARG A 103 -9.69 -1.14 -13.36
N GLY A 104 -8.73 -0.46 -12.73
CA GLY A 104 -8.89 0.06 -11.36
C GLY A 104 -8.93 -1.04 -10.29
N GLU A 105 -8.62 -2.29 -10.65
CA GLU A 105 -8.64 -3.47 -9.77
C GLU A 105 -7.29 -3.62 -9.07
N TYR A 106 -6.86 -2.60 -8.32
CA TYR A 106 -5.63 -2.64 -7.54
C TYR A 106 -5.76 -1.80 -6.29
N HIS A 107 -4.91 -2.07 -5.32
CA HIS A 107 -4.65 -1.20 -4.19
C HIS A 107 -3.20 -0.76 -4.18
N ALA A 108 -2.90 0.42 -3.63
CA ALA A 108 -1.55 0.92 -3.49
C ALA A 108 -1.23 1.20 -2.02
N TRP A 109 -0.04 0.83 -1.59
CA TRP A 109 0.46 0.96 -0.22
C TRP A 109 1.96 1.28 -0.23
N LEU A 110 2.57 1.44 0.93
CA LEU A 110 4.02 1.53 1.08
C LEU A 110 4.56 0.25 1.67
N ALA A 111 5.74 -0.18 1.23
CA ALA A 111 6.46 -1.26 1.89
C ALA A 111 7.95 -0.97 1.96
N ARG A 112 8.63 -1.56 2.95
CA ARG A 112 10.09 -1.64 2.99
C ARG A 112 10.55 -2.99 3.52
N GLN A 113 11.72 -3.41 3.06
CA GLN A 113 12.37 -4.61 3.58
C GLN A 113 13.23 -4.26 4.81
N VAL A 114 13.00 -4.98 5.92
CA VAL A 114 13.79 -4.86 7.15
C VAL A 114 14.34 -6.24 7.50
N GLY A 115 15.59 -6.50 7.09
CA GLY A 115 16.19 -7.83 7.19
C GLY A 115 15.43 -8.86 6.35
N HIS A 116 14.79 -9.82 7.02
CA HIS A 116 13.97 -10.88 6.40
C HIS A 116 12.47 -10.60 6.47
N ARG A 117 12.07 -9.45 7.02
CA ARG A 117 10.68 -9.02 7.16
C ARG A 117 10.32 -7.94 6.14
N VAL A 118 9.02 -7.80 5.88
CA VAL A 118 8.46 -6.76 5.03
C VAL A 118 7.46 -5.95 5.84
N GLU A 119 7.83 -4.70 6.10
CA GLU A 119 6.89 -3.76 6.71
C GLU A 119 5.95 -3.22 5.63
N VAL A 120 4.67 -3.09 5.96
CA VAL A 120 3.63 -2.53 5.09
C VAL A 120 2.89 -1.40 5.81
N VAL A 121 2.66 -0.31 5.09
CA VAL A 121 1.90 0.85 5.55
C VAL A 121 0.80 1.17 4.54
N ASP A 122 -0.45 1.11 4.99
CA ASP A 122 -1.61 1.54 4.22
C ASP A 122 -2.33 2.70 4.91
N LEU A 123 -2.12 3.89 4.38
CA LEU A 123 -2.70 5.13 4.89
C LEU A 123 -4.16 5.34 4.43
N ALA A 124 -4.66 4.51 3.51
CA ALA A 124 -6.04 4.54 3.03
C ALA A 124 -6.98 3.64 3.84
N ALA A 125 -6.48 2.92 4.85
CA ALA A 125 -7.25 1.91 5.60
C ALA A 125 -8.53 2.43 6.26
N ARG A 126 -8.59 3.73 6.59
CA ARG A 126 -9.80 4.42 7.08
C ARG A 126 -11.03 4.22 6.18
N HIS A 127 -10.80 3.94 4.90
CA HIS A 127 -11.83 3.79 3.89
C HIS A 127 -12.31 2.34 3.70
N TYR A 128 -11.74 1.35 4.41
CA TYR A 128 -12.07 -0.07 4.18
C TYR A 128 -13.55 -0.38 4.37
N ARG A 129 -14.21 0.13 5.40
CA ARG A 129 -15.65 -0.10 5.61
C ARG A 129 -16.47 0.47 4.45
N ARG A 130 -16.14 1.68 4.02
CA ARG A 130 -16.80 2.33 2.89
C ARG A 130 -16.57 1.52 1.60
N TYR A 131 -15.34 1.07 1.41
CA TYR A 131 -14.96 0.22 0.29
C TYR A 131 -15.80 -1.06 0.26
N VAL A 132 -15.87 -1.75 1.41
CA VAL A 132 -16.62 -2.99 1.56
C VAL A 132 -18.12 -2.80 1.28
N ASN A 133 -18.70 -1.69 1.73
CA ASN A 133 -20.14 -1.48 1.62
C ASN A 133 -20.59 -0.85 0.29
N GLU A 134 -19.74 -0.03 -0.34
CA GLU A 134 -20.11 0.77 -1.52
C GLU A 134 -19.56 0.20 -2.84
N VAL A 135 -18.45 -0.55 -2.82
CA VAL A 135 -17.89 -1.12 -4.04
C VAL A 135 -18.68 -2.38 -4.40
N ASN A 136 -19.36 -2.33 -5.54
CA ASN A 136 -20.08 -3.48 -6.04
C ASN A 136 -19.06 -4.50 -6.59
N PRO A 137 -19.14 -5.78 -6.20
CA PRO A 137 -18.30 -6.79 -6.81
C PRO A 137 -18.60 -6.90 -8.30
N VAL A 138 -17.53 -6.92 -9.09
CA VAL A 138 -17.58 -7.26 -10.51
C VAL A 138 -17.66 -8.78 -10.59
N SER A 139 -18.76 -9.31 -11.11
CA SER A 139 -18.96 -10.76 -11.28
C SER A 139 -18.39 -11.28 -12.59
N ASP A 140 -18.34 -10.45 -13.62
CA ASP A 140 -17.82 -10.82 -14.94
C ASP A 140 -17.30 -9.61 -15.72
N ALA A 141 -16.43 -9.87 -16.69
CA ALA A 141 -15.85 -8.88 -17.59
C ALA A 141 -15.89 -9.39 -19.03
N ILE A 142 -16.75 -8.80 -19.85
CA ILE A 142 -16.91 -9.17 -21.26
C ILE A 142 -16.02 -8.24 -22.10
N THR A 143 -15.04 -8.80 -22.79
CA THR A 143 -14.22 -8.03 -23.75
C THR A 143 -15.04 -7.73 -25.01
N LEU A 144 -15.16 -6.45 -25.37
CA LEU A 144 -15.91 -5.99 -26.52
C LEU A 144 -15.07 -6.01 -27.80
N PRO A 145 -15.68 -6.22 -28.98
CA PRO A 145 -15.02 -6.00 -30.26
C PRO A 145 -14.47 -4.57 -30.33
N GLY A 146 -13.15 -4.41 -30.48
CA GLY A 146 -12.47 -3.11 -30.48
C GLY A 146 -11.66 -2.79 -29.22
N GLY A 147 -11.57 -3.70 -28.24
CA GLY A 147 -10.63 -3.59 -27.12
C GLY A 147 -11.18 -2.90 -25.85
N GLY A 148 -12.48 -2.64 -25.78
CA GLY A 148 -13.16 -2.22 -24.55
C GLY A 148 -13.57 -3.41 -23.66
N ALA A 149 -14.02 -3.13 -22.43
CA ALA A 149 -14.62 -4.12 -21.54
C ALA A 149 -15.99 -3.65 -21.04
N LEU A 150 -16.97 -4.55 -21.06
CA LEU A 150 -18.26 -4.39 -20.38
C LEU A 150 -18.19 -5.15 -19.04
N TRP A 151 -18.44 -4.44 -17.96
CA TRP A 151 -18.41 -4.97 -16.60
C TRP A 151 -19.79 -5.41 -16.16
N VAL A 152 -19.91 -6.67 -15.75
CA VAL A 152 -21.12 -7.19 -15.14
C VAL A 152 -20.99 -6.99 -13.63
N ILE A 153 -21.85 -6.14 -13.10
CA ILE A 153 -21.88 -5.84 -11.67
C ILE A 153 -22.85 -6.82 -11.00
N ASP A 154 -22.39 -7.52 -9.97
CA ASP A 154 -23.27 -8.35 -9.16
C ASP A 154 -24.21 -7.46 -8.32
N ARG A 155 -25.51 -7.65 -8.54
CA ARG A 155 -26.57 -6.94 -7.80
C ARG A 155 -27.33 -7.85 -6.85
N THR A 156 -26.85 -9.06 -6.59
CA THR A 156 -27.44 -9.95 -5.60
C THR A 156 -27.55 -9.26 -4.23
N GLU A 157 -28.60 -9.59 -3.48
CA GLU A 157 -28.86 -9.04 -2.14
C GLU A 157 -27.83 -9.54 -1.11
N ASP A 158 -27.13 -10.64 -1.41
CA ASP A 158 -26.08 -11.28 -0.61
C ASP A 158 -24.73 -10.55 -0.69
N ARG A 159 -24.75 -9.22 -0.60
CA ARG A 159 -23.53 -8.40 -0.61
C ARG A 159 -22.76 -8.60 0.67
N ILE A 160 -21.45 -8.73 0.54
CA ILE A 160 -20.52 -8.66 1.65
C ILE A 160 -20.69 -7.29 2.33
N ARG A 161 -20.87 -7.31 3.65
CA ARG A 161 -20.97 -6.10 4.46
C ARG A 161 -19.88 -6.10 5.50
N TRP A 162 -19.51 -4.91 5.93
CA TRP A 162 -18.65 -4.76 7.09
C TRP A 162 -19.40 -5.15 8.36
N THR A 163 -19.12 -6.33 8.89
CA THR A 163 -19.70 -6.82 10.14
C THR A 163 -18.68 -6.86 11.28
N ARG A 164 -17.41 -6.53 11.01
CA ARG A 164 -16.39 -6.36 12.04
C ARG A 164 -16.83 -5.31 13.09
N PRO A 165 -16.66 -5.58 14.39
CA PRO A 165 -16.95 -4.58 15.41
C PRO A 165 -16.09 -3.32 15.27
N GLY A 166 -16.73 -2.15 15.39
CA GLY A 166 -16.08 -0.85 15.32
C GLY A 166 -15.71 -0.38 13.91
N GLU A 167 -15.05 0.77 13.85
CA GLU A 167 -14.54 1.33 12.60
C GLU A 167 -13.23 0.63 12.17
N PRO A 168 -12.91 0.66 10.86
CA PRO A 168 -11.56 0.32 10.42
C PRO A 168 -10.54 1.25 11.08
N PRO A 169 -9.29 0.80 11.24
CA PRO A 169 -8.23 1.68 11.73
C PRO A 169 -7.99 2.82 10.73
N THR A 170 -7.53 3.96 11.21
CA THR A 170 -7.27 5.13 10.34
C THR A 170 -6.14 4.89 9.33
N PHE A 171 -5.23 3.98 9.67
CA PHE A 171 -4.14 3.45 8.86
C PHE A 171 -3.82 2.02 9.30
N VAL A 172 -3.13 1.27 8.45
CA VAL A 172 -2.50 -0.01 8.81
C VAL A 172 -0.98 0.18 8.77
N TRP A 173 -0.28 -0.31 9.78
CA TRP A 173 1.18 -0.39 9.82
C TRP A 173 1.55 -1.74 10.43
N THR A 174 2.18 -2.61 9.66
CA THR A 174 2.48 -4.00 10.06
C THR A 174 3.91 -4.38 9.70
N GLU A 175 4.53 -5.26 10.47
CA GLU A 175 5.91 -5.74 10.29
C GLU A 175 6.02 -7.01 9.43
N ASP A 176 4.92 -7.74 9.22
CA ASP A 176 4.94 -9.07 8.60
C ASP A 176 4.13 -9.11 7.29
N GLY A 177 3.86 -7.95 6.68
CA GLY A 177 3.17 -7.84 5.40
C GLY A 177 1.66 -8.14 5.42
N HIS A 178 1.09 -8.40 6.59
CA HIS A 178 -0.35 -8.59 6.79
C HIS A 178 -0.80 -7.93 8.09
N ALA A 179 -1.98 -7.31 8.08
CA ALA A 179 -2.64 -6.86 9.30
C ALA A 179 -3.49 -8.03 9.81
N GLU A 180 -3.05 -8.67 10.89
CA GLU A 180 -3.62 -9.92 11.40
C GLU A 180 -5.15 -9.85 11.47
N GLY A 181 -5.81 -10.76 10.75
CA GLY A 181 -7.27 -10.86 10.70
C GLY A 181 -8.01 -9.69 10.04
N LEU A 182 -7.31 -8.72 9.43
CA LEU A 182 -7.90 -7.55 8.80
C LEU A 182 -7.59 -7.44 7.30
N ALA A 183 -6.32 -7.48 6.92
CA ALA A 183 -5.91 -7.16 5.55
C ALA A 183 -4.66 -7.93 5.13
N TYR A 184 -4.67 -8.41 3.88
CA TYR A 184 -3.56 -9.11 3.24
C TYR A 184 -3.14 -8.36 1.98
N PHE A 185 -1.84 -8.12 1.85
CA PHE A 185 -1.25 -7.35 0.77
C PHE A 185 -0.37 -8.26 -0.08
N MET A 186 -0.66 -8.34 -1.38
CA MET A 186 0.13 -9.13 -2.31
C MET A 186 0.59 -8.23 -3.46
N PRO A 187 1.89 -7.86 -3.51
CA PRO A 187 2.39 -6.98 -4.55
C PRO A 187 2.28 -7.65 -5.91
N ASP A 188 1.93 -6.87 -6.92
CA ASP A 188 1.93 -7.28 -8.32
C ASP A 188 2.93 -6.43 -9.09
N VAL A 189 3.79 -7.09 -9.89
CA VAL A 189 4.91 -6.42 -10.56
C VAL A 189 4.40 -5.40 -11.58
N GLU A 190 3.37 -5.73 -12.35
CA GLU A 190 2.83 -4.85 -13.39
C GLU A 190 2.08 -3.66 -12.77
N ALA A 191 1.30 -3.91 -11.71
CA ALA A 191 0.65 -2.85 -10.95
C ALA A 191 1.66 -1.89 -10.31
N CYS A 192 2.75 -2.41 -9.72
CA CYS A 192 3.84 -1.60 -9.17
C CYS A 192 4.48 -0.71 -10.24
N LEU A 193 4.84 -1.27 -11.40
CA LEU A 193 5.44 -0.51 -12.50
C LEU A 193 4.48 0.56 -13.01
N SER A 194 3.19 0.23 -13.14
CA SER A 194 2.15 1.15 -13.60
C SER A 194 1.96 2.31 -12.61
N ALA A 195 1.91 2.02 -11.31
CA ALA A 195 1.82 3.02 -10.26
C ALA A 195 2.99 4.02 -10.34
N TRP A 196 4.23 3.53 -10.41
CA TRP A 196 5.41 4.39 -10.56
C TRP A 196 5.39 5.20 -11.86
N SER A 197 4.92 4.59 -12.95
CA SER A 197 4.82 5.25 -14.24
C SER A 197 3.82 6.41 -14.24
N VAL A 198 2.72 6.27 -13.51
CA VAL A 198 1.72 7.33 -13.30
C VAL A 198 2.26 8.42 -12.38
N VAL A 199 2.91 8.03 -11.28
CA VAL A 199 3.54 8.97 -10.33
C VAL A 199 4.59 9.85 -11.01
N ALA A 200 5.36 9.29 -11.94
CA ALA A 200 6.39 10.03 -12.66
C ALA A 200 5.83 11.05 -13.69
N ARG A 201 4.61 10.82 -14.19
CA ARG A 201 4.03 11.58 -15.31
C ARG A 201 2.99 12.62 -14.89
N ASP A 202 2.29 12.38 -13.79
CA ASP A 202 1.19 13.25 -13.37
C ASP A 202 1.66 14.35 -12.39
N PRO A 203 1.56 15.64 -12.78
CA PRO A 203 1.99 16.76 -11.93
C PRO A 203 1.19 16.88 -10.63
N MET A 204 -0.01 16.31 -10.53
CA MET A 204 -0.79 16.26 -9.28
C MET A 204 0.05 15.63 -8.15
N PHE A 205 0.87 14.62 -8.44
CA PHE A 205 1.70 13.96 -7.44
C PHE A 205 2.90 14.79 -6.99
N HIS A 206 3.29 15.83 -7.74
CA HIS A 206 4.22 16.84 -7.21
C HIS A 206 3.56 17.65 -6.09
N HIS A 207 2.40 18.24 -6.37
CA HIS A 207 1.64 19.03 -5.39
C HIS A 207 1.23 18.21 -4.17
N LEU A 208 0.89 16.93 -4.36
CA LEU A 208 0.56 16.04 -3.27
C LEU A 208 1.73 15.82 -2.30
N ARG A 209 2.95 15.66 -2.82
CA ARG A 209 4.16 15.51 -1.99
C ARG A 209 4.47 16.78 -1.20
N GLU A 210 4.35 17.95 -1.84
CA GLU A 210 4.53 19.25 -1.19
C GLU A 210 3.48 19.48 -0.09
N SER A 211 2.21 19.17 -0.39
CA SER A 211 1.10 19.30 0.56
C SER A 211 1.29 18.38 1.77
N ALA A 212 1.65 17.11 1.57
CA ALA A 212 1.89 16.16 2.67
C ALA A 212 2.97 16.64 3.63
N ARG A 213 4.10 17.14 3.10
CA ARG A 213 5.21 17.68 3.92
C ARG A 213 4.78 18.92 4.71
N ARG A 214 4.02 19.83 4.11
CA ARG A 214 3.49 21.01 4.81
C ARG A 214 2.53 20.63 5.93
N HIS A 215 1.61 19.68 5.70
CA HIS A 215 0.71 19.20 6.75
C HIS A 215 1.48 18.49 7.86
N MET A 216 2.51 17.72 7.53
CA MET A 216 3.36 17.09 8.53
C MET A 216 4.05 18.13 9.42
N ALA A 217 4.67 19.16 8.83
CA ALA A 217 5.32 20.24 9.56
C ALA A 217 4.36 20.99 10.50
N ALA A 218 3.10 21.15 10.10
CA ALA A 218 2.08 21.78 10.93
C ALA A 218 1.62 20.92 12.12
N LEU A 219 1.75 19.58 12.03
CA LEU A 219 1.39 18.65 13.10
C LEU A 219 2.53 18.43 14.11
N THR A 220 3.76 18.88 13.80
CA THR A 220 4.95 18.75 14.65
C THR A 220 5.56 20.11 15.04
N PRO A 221 4.80 21.01 15.69
CA PRO A 221 5.29 22.37 15.97
C PRO A 221 6.46 22.41 16.99
N ASP A 222 6.57 21.42 17.89
CA ASP A 222 7.48 21.50 19.04
C ASP A 222 8.91 21.01 18.79
N SER A 223 9.24 20.54 17.58
CA SER A 223 10.63 20.15 17.24
C SER A 223 11.54 21.32 16.84
N LEU A 224 11.06 22.57 16.86
CA LEU A 224 11.81 23.77 16.44
C LEU A 224 12.32 24.68 17.58
N HIS A 225 12.12 24.32 18.85
CA HIS A 225 12.51 25.17 20.00
C HIS A 225 13.47 24.52 21.03
N VAL A 226 14.23 23.51 20.62
CA VAL A 226 15.37 23.01 21.40
C VAL A 226 16.67 23.31 20.65
N ALA A 227 17.10 24.57 20.71
CA ALA A 227 18.45 25.01 20.36
C ALA A 227 18.90 26.07 21.36
#